data_AF-A0A937EV82-F1
#
_entry.id   AF-A0A937EV82-F1
#
_cell.length_a   1.000
_cell.length_b   1.000
_cell.length_c   1.000
_cell.angle_alpha   90.00
_cell.angle_beta   90.00
_cell.angle_gamma   90.00
#
_symmetry.space_group_name_H-M   'P 1'
#
loop_
_entity.id
_entity.type
_entity.pdbx_description
1 polymer ?
#
loop_
_entity_poly.entity_id
_entity_poly.type
_entity_poly.pdbx_seq_one_letter_code
_entity_poly.pdbx_strand_id
1 'polypeptide(L)'
;MNLNFRFAVISDLHIALPHTIWHHPSRLHLVEVSIPALECILERLSHLDLDFLLLPGDLTQHGEPENHAWLADRLAKLPYPAYVIPGNHDVPHLEAMSTAIGLADFPHYYQKFGYADPMRLYYTCPLLPGVRLIALNSNQFDAQGKQIGRMDPAQLGWLEQVLTEFRDELLLVMIHHNVLEHLPGQASSPMGRRYMLDNAPELLQLLRQAGVQLIFTGHLHVQDIAYQQGIYDITTGSLVTYPHPYRILQFRTDDRGQHWLQIESDRVERLPEWDTLQQTSRDLIGDRSLPFMLQLLTQPPLCFPKPEAEVWAPHLRYFWADIADGDAIFDFAHFPPPARRYFESFGAIDADGHLSFIDNYVSLLLT
;
A
#
# COMPACT_ATOMS: atom_id res chain seq x y z
N MET A 1 -2.60 -29.43 3.62
CA MET A 1 -2.48 -29.05 5.05
C MET A 1 -3.68 -28.20 5.40
N ASN A 2 -4.23 -28.33 6.61
CA ASN A 2 -5.30 -27.44 7.07
C ASN A 2 -4.65 -26.17 7.62
N LEU A 3 -4.42 -25.20 6.74
CA LEU A 3 -3.87 -23.91 7.10
C LEU A 3 -4.96 -23.08 7.76
N ASN A 4 -4.63 -22.49 8.90
CA ASN A 4 -5.50 -21.56 9.61
C ASN A 4 -4.61 -20.59 10.37
N PHE A 5 -4.55 -19.35 9.90
CA PHE A 5 -3.69 -18.33 10.48
C PHE A 5 -4.26 -16.94 10.21
N ARG A 6 -3.95 -16.02 11.11
CA ARG A 6 -4.42 -14.64 11.10
C ARG A 6 -3.25 -13.69 11.11
N PHE A 7 -3.30 -12.67 10.28
CA PHE A 7 -2.26 -11.66 10.21
C PHE A 7 -2.85 -10.28 9.94
N ALA A 8 -2.04 -9.24 10.08
CA ALA A 8 -2.44 -7.88 9.76
C ALA A 8 -1.50 -7.26 8.72
N VAL A 9 -2.01 -6.25 8.03
CA VAL A 9 -1.24 -5.38 7.13
C VAL A 9 -1.50 -3.93 7.54
N ILE A 10 -0.42 -3.17 7.73
CA ILE A 10 -0.48 -1.71 7.91
C ILE A 10 0.53 -1.12 6.93
N SER A 11 0.13 -0.14 6.12
CA SER A 11 0.98 0.43 5.06
C SER A 11 1.21 1.91 5.26
N ASP A 12 2.31 2.39 4.67
CA ASP A 12 2.65 3.82 4.55
C ASP A 12 2.51 4.54 5.91
N LEU A 13 3.21 3.98 6.90
CA LEU A 13 3.16 4.45 8.29
C LEU A 13 3.62 5.89 8.40
N HIS A 14 4.60 6.26 7.57
CA HIS A 14 5.25 7.56 7.55
C HIS A 14 5.60 8.05 8.95
N ILE A 15 6.21 7.18 9.75
CA ILE A 15 6.62 7.51 11.11
C ILE A 15 7.52 8.74 11.08
N ALA A 16 7.14 9.71 11.90
CA ALA A 16 7.93 10.90 12.15
C ALA A 16 7.87 11.27 13.64
N LEU A 17 9.04 11.39 14.26
CA LEU A 17 9.18 11.99 15.56
C LEU A 17 8.81 13.49 15.48
N PRO A 18 8.26 14.09 16.55
CA PRO A 18 7.77 15.47 16.50
C PRO A 18 8.76 16.50 15.94
N HIS A 19 10.06 16.33 16.21
CA HIS A 19 11.11 17.24 15.74
C HIS A 19 11.62 16.95 14.31
N THR A 20 11.23 15.83 13.69
CA THR A 20 11.48 15.56 12.26
C THR A 20 10.34 16.00 11.37
N ILE A 21 9.19 16.36 11.94
CA ILE A 21 8.02 16.81 11.17
C ILE A 21 8.30 18.19 10.59
N TRP A 22 8.62 18.22 9.30
CA TRP A 22 8.73 19.45 8.52
C TRP A 22 7.34 20.00 8.13
N HIS A 23 7.09 21.29 8.33
CA HIS A 23 5.82 21.90 7.88
C HIS A 23 5.90 22.28 6.40
N HIS A 24 5.05 21.66 5.57
CA HIS A 24 4.83 22.07 4.17
C HIS A 24 3.34 22.33 3.93
N PRO A 25 2.95 23.51 3.39
CA PRO A 25 1.54 23.92 3.30
C PRO A 25 0.69 22.97 2.43
N SER A 26 1.29 22.29 1.47
CA SER A 26 0.61 21.40 0.52
C SER A 26 0.61 19.92 0.92
N ARG A 27 0.98 19.56 2.16
CA ARG A 27 1.40 18.17 2.46
C ARG A 27 0.38 17.03 2.27
N LEU A 28 -0.93 17.16 2.18
CA LEU A 28 -1.89 16.01 2.25
C LEU A 28 -1.77 15.09 3.50
N HIS A 29 -0.62 14.44 3.76
CA HIS A 29 -0.41 13.53 4.89
C HIS A 29 -0.48 14.26 6.24
N LEU A 30 -1.25 13.69 7.16
CA LEU A 30 -1.36 14.12 8.55
C LEU A 30 -0.32 13.39 9.40
N VAL A 31 0.95 13.62 9.09
CA VAL A 31 2.10 12.91 9.68
C VAL A 31 2.16 13.02 11.20
N GLU A 32 1.58 14.09 11.77
CA GLU A 32 1.42 14.29 13.21
C GLU A 32 0.70 13.12 13.91
N VAL A 33 -0.15 12.39 13.19
CA VAL A 33 -0.87 11.23 13.74
C VAL A 33 -0.11 9.92 13.57
N SER A 34 1.02 9.86 12.86
CA SER A 34 1.73 8.62 12.52
C SER A 34 1.97 7.71 13.73
N ILE A 35 2.64 8.22 14.77
CA ILE A 35 2.93 7.48 16.00
C ILE A 35 1.64 7.17 16.80
N PRO A 36 0.78 8.14 17.15
CA PRO A 36 -0.46 7.85 17.88
C PRO A 36 -1.39 6.85 17.18
N ALA A 37 -1.53 6.96 15.86
CA ALA A 37 -2.33 6.05 15.04
C ALA A 37 -1.72 4.64 15.04
N LEU A 38 -0.41 4.53 14.84
CA LEU A 38 0.27 3.24 14.93
C LEU A 38 0.08 2.60 16.31
N GLU A 39 0.28 3.33 17.40
CA GLU A 39 0.09 2.79 18.75
C GLU A 39 -1.36 2.33 19.00
N CYS A 40 -2.35 3.10 18.53
CA CYS A 40 -3.76 2.71 18.61
C CYS A 40 -4.04 1.40 17.88
N ILE A 41 -3.49 1.24 16.66
CA ILE A 41 -3.64 0.00 15.89
C ILE A 41 -2.92 -1.15 16.61
N LEU A 42 -1.66 -0.97 17.01
CA LEU A 42 -0.88 -2.03 17.65
C LEU A 42 -1.49 -2.48 18.99
N GLU A 43 -2.08 -1.58 19.77
CA GLU A 43 -2.85 -1.93 20.97
C GLU A 43 -4.03 -2.85 20.61
N ARG A 44 -4.83 -2.46 19.61
CA ARG A 44 -5.96 -3.28 19.16
C ARG A 44 -5.54 -4.63 18.61
N LEU A 45 -4.51 -4.67 17.77
CA LEU A 45 -3.99 -5.89 17.18
C LEU A 45 -3.40 -6.85 18.22
N SER A 46 -2.89 -6.33 19.35
CA SER A 46 -2.39 -7.15 20.45
C SER A 46 -3.46 -8.05 21.10
N HIS A 47 -4.74 -7.78 20.84
CA HIS A 47 -5.88 -8.56 21.35
C HIS A 47 -6.45 -9.57 20.34
N LEU A 48 -5.89 -9.69 19.12
CA LEU A 48 -6.48 -10.48 18.03
C LEU A 48 -5.80 -11.83 17.73
N ASP A 49 -4.84 -12.25 18.56
CA ASP A 49 -4.03 -13.47 18.37
C ASP A 49 -3.46 -13.56 16.94
N LEU A 50 -2.68 -12.56 16.54
CA LEU A 50 -2.04 -12.55 15.23
C LEU A 50 -0.82 -13.47 15.18
N ASP A 51 -0.65 -14.18 14.06
CA ASP A 51 0.55 -14.95 13.74
C ASP A 51 1.70 -14.03 13.27
N PHE A 52 1.39 -12.95 12.55
CA PHE A 52 2.38 -11.96 12.10
C PHE A 52 1.76 -10.63 11.63
N LEU A 53 2.61 -9.62 11.44
CA LEU A 53 2.30 -8.32 10.84
C LEU A 53 3.15 -8.07 9.59
N LEU A 54 2.54 -7.59 8.51
CA LEU A 54 3.23 -7.15 7.29
C LEU A 54 3.19 -5.62 7.18
N LEU A 55 4.31 -5.03 6.78
CA LEU A 55 4.49 -3.60 6.57
C LEU A 55 5.11 -3.35 5.17
N PRO A 56 4.29 -3.11 4.13
CA PRO A 56 4.73 -3.06 2.73
C PRO A 56 5.37 -1.72 2.33
N GLY A 57 6.21 -1.13 3.19
CA GLY A 57 6.99 0.07 2.89
C GLY A 57 6.39 1.38 3.37
N ASP A 58 7.14 2.46 3.08
CA ASP A 58 6.94 3.83 3.57
C ASP A 58 6.74 3.87 5.09
N LEU A 59 7.65 3.18 5.78
CA LEU A 59 7.65 3.05 7.22
C LEU A 59 7.94 4.38 7.93
N THR A 60 8.80 5.21 7.34
CA THR A 60 9.19 6.53 7.84
C THR A 60 8.80 7.63 6.87
N GLN A 61 8.75 8.88 7.35
CA GLN A 61 8.30 9.99 6.51
C GLN A 61 9.37 10.44 5.49
N HIS A 62 10.66 10.50 5.85
CA HIS A 62 11.75 10.85 4.91
C HIS A 62 13.07 10.13 5.20
N GLY A 63 13.01 8.90 5.72
CA GLY A 63 14.19 8.07 5.90
C GLY A 63 15.09 8.49 7.05
N GLU A 64 14.58 9.29 8.00
CA GLU A 64 15.39 9.78 9.12
C GLU A 64 15.89 8.61 9.98
N PRO A 65 17.20 8.54 10.29
CA PRO A 65 17.78 7.45 11.09
C PRO A 65 17.07 7.20 12.41
N GLU A 66 16.64 8.27 13.09
CA GLU A 66 15.94 8.18 14.38
C GLU A 66 14.50 7.69 14.26
N ASN A 67 13.82 7.97 13.14
CA ASN A 67 12.48 7.44 12.87
C ASN A 67 12.55 5.93 12.60
N HIS A 68 13.56 5.48 11.85
CA HIS A 68 13.86 4.07 11.66
C HIS A 68 14.18 3.36 12.98
N ALA A 69 15.07 3.94 13.79
CA ALA A 69 15.43 3.38 15.09
C ALA A 69 14.23 3.28 16.03
N TRP A 70 13.41 4.33 16.11
CA TRP A 70 12.20 4.34 16.91
C TRP A 70 11.23 3.22 16.49
N LEU A 71 10.99 3.07 15.19
CA LEU A 71 10.07 2.04 14.69
C LEU A 71 10.62 0.64 14.93
N ALA A 72 11.90 0.39 14.64
CA ALA A 72 12.54 -0.90 14.93
C ALA A 72 12.44 -1.28 16.41
N ASP A 73 12.70 -0.33 17.32
CA ASP A 73 12.55 -0.53 18.76
C ASP A 73 11.10 -0.81 19.18
N ARG A 74 10.13 -0.18 18.50
CA ARG A 74 8.71 -0.40 18.78
C ARG A 74 8.22 -1.75 18.28
N LEU A 75 8.61 -2.15 17.06
CA LEU A 75 8.27 -3.44 16.48
C LEU A 75 8.89 -4.60 17.27
N ALA A 76 10.09 -4.41 17.84
CA ALA A 76 10.76 -5.43 18.66
C ALA A 76 10.00 -5.79 19.95
N LYS A 77 9.01 -4.98 20.35
CA LYS A 77 8.19 -5.19 21.57
C LYS A 77 6.85 -5.85 21.25
N LEU A 78 6.56 -6.16 19.99
CA LEU A 78 5.32 -6.82 19.61
C LEU A 78 5.29 -8.27 20.12
N PRO A 79 4.11 -8.79 20.48
CA PRO A 79 3.95 -10.18 20.91
C PRO A 79 3.97 -11.18 19.74
N TYR A 80 4.03 -10.68 18.50
CA TYR A 80 4.07 -11.45 17.25
C TYR A 80 5.17 -10.88 16.33
N PRO A 81 5.71 -11.68 15.39
CA PRO A 81 6.70 -11.21 14.43
C PRO A 81 6.12 -10.16 13.48
N ALA A 82 6.96 -9.23 13.03
CA ALA A 82 6.65 -8.26 12.00
C ALA A 82 7.67 -8.39 10.86
N TYR A 83 7.22 -8.14 9.62
CA TYR A 83 8.04 -8.22 8.42
C TYR A 83 7.88 -6.95 7.61
N VAL A 84 9.02 -6.41 7.18
CA VAL A 84 9.05 -5.10 6.51
C VAL A 84 9.83 -5.14 5.21
N ILE A 85 9.52 -4.21 4.32
CA ILE A 85 10.31 -3.85 3.13
C ILE A 85 10.42 -2.32 3.10
N PRO A 86 11.39 -1.73 2.36
CA PRO A 86 11.44 -0.29 2.19
C PRO A 86 10.39 0.16 1.17
N GLY A 87 9.79 1.32 1.43
CA GLY A 87 9.17 2.14 0.39
C GLY A 87 10.11 3.23 -0.11
N ASN A 88 9.56 4.16 -0.90
CA ASN A 88 10.34 5.25 -1.45
C ASN A 88 10.69 6.34 -0.41
N HIS A 89 9.83 6.56 0.59
CA HIS A 89 10.09 7.53 1.66
C HIS A 89 11.09 7.03 2.71
N ASP A 90 11.23 5.71 2.88
CA ASP A 90 12.20 5.11 3.80
C ASP A 90 13.64 5.34 3.40
N VAL A 91 13.88 5.35 2.09
CA VAL A 91 15.20 5.56 1.53
C VAL A 91 15.01 6.51 0.35
N PRO A 92 15.01 7.84 0.59
CA PRO A 92 14.83 8.83 -0.47
C PRO A 92 16.08 9.00 -1.35
N HIS A 93 17.23 8.46 -0.91
CA HIS A 93 18.52 8.61 -1.58
C HIS A 93 19.28 7.29 -1.61
N LEU A 94 20.01 7.04 -2.70
CA LEU A 94 20.85 5.85 -2.84
C LEU A 94 21.94 5.80 -1.74
N GLU A 95 22.61 6.92 -1.53
CA GLU A 95 23.64 7.10 -0.50
C GLU A 95 23.07 7.86 0.70
N ALA A 96 23.61 7.57 1.89
CA ALA A 96 23.21 8.25 3.12
C ALA A 96 23.50 9.76 3.05
N MET A 97 22.57 10.55 3.58
CA MET A 97 22.67 11.99 3.74
C MET A 97 22.70 12.36 5.23
N SER A 98 22.89 13.64 5.55
CA SER A 98 22.90 14.09 6.96
C SER A 98 21.56 13.86 7.69
N THR A 99 20.46 13.75 6.95
CA THR A 99 19.11 13.66 7.50
C THR A 99 18.39 12.36 7.13
N ALA A 100 18.97 11.51 6.28
CA ALA A 100 18.31 10.30 5.79
C ALA A 100 19.31 9.17 5.58
N ILE A 101 18.88 7.93 5.82
CA ILE A 101 19.69 6.74 5.56
C ILE A 101 19.86 6.47 4.06
N GLY A 102 20.91 5.73 3.69
CA GLY A 102 21.09 5.22 2.33
C GLY A 102 20.43 3.85 2.15
N LEU A 103 20.35 3.40 0.90
CA LEU A 103 19.67 2.14 0.57
C LEU A 103 20.28 0.93 1.26
N ALA A 104 21.62 0.85 1.31
CA ALA A 104 22.34 -0.24 1.96
C ALA A 104 22.17 -0.27 3.49
N ASP A 105 21.73 0.82 4.12
CA ASP A 105 21.57 0.90 5.56
C ASP A 105 20.24 0.29 6.03
N PHE A 106 19.21 0.30 5.18
CA PHE A 106 17.84 -0.10 5.57
C PHE A 106 17.77 -1.50 6.21
N PRO A 107 18.36 -2.57 5.63
CA PRO A 107 18.32 -3.90 6.25
C PRO A 107 18.96 -3.96 7.64
N HIS A 108 19.92 -3.08 7.94
CA HIS A 108 20.60 -3.05 9.24
C HIS A 108 19.67 -2.57 10.36
N TYR A 109 18.75 -1.65 10.08
CA TYR A 109 17.72 -1.24 11.04
C TYR A 109 16.70 -2.35 11.27
N TYR A 110 16.44 -3.15 10.25
CA TYR A 110 15.35 -4.11 10.25
C TYR A 110 15.77 -5.58 10.21
N GLN A 111 16.97 -5.92 10.69
CA GLN A 111 17.53 -7.27 10.68
C GLN A 111 16.58 -8.33 11.30
N LYS A 112 15.88 -7.94 12.38
CA LYS A 112 14.93 -8.82 13.09
C LYS A 112 13.55 -8.94 12.42
N PHE A 113 13.31 -8.20 11.35
CA PHE A 113 12.00 -8.08 10.69
C PHE A 113 12.05 -8.59 9.24
N GLY A 114 12.75 -9.72 9.06
CA GLY A 114 12.88 -10.45 7.78
C GLY A 114 14.31 -10.48 7.21
N TYR A 115 15.13 -9.47 7.50
CA TYR A 115 16.48 -9.32 6.96
C TYR A 115 17.54 -10.15 7.70
N ALA A 116 17.48 -11.47 7.57
CA ALA A 116 18.50 -12.36 8.12
C ALA A 116 19.90 -12.10 7.53
N ASP A 117 19.96 -11.67 6.26
CA ASP A 117 21.17 -11.17 5.58
C ASP A 117 21.04 -9.65 5.38
N PRO A 118 21.71 -8.82 6.19
CA PRO A 118 21.60 -7.36 6.10
C PRO A 118 22.29 -6.79 4.84
N MET A 119 22.96 -7.62 4.04
CA MET A 119 23.53 -7.20 2.76
C MET A 119 22.53 -7.26 1.60
N ARG A 120 21.34 -7.83 1.82
CA ARG A 120 20.28 -7.94 0.80
C ARG A 120 19.12 -7.01 1.12
N LEU A 121 18.54 -6.42 0.07
CA LEU A 121 17.40 -5.51 0.17
C LEU A 121 16.05 -6.21 0.00
N TYR A 122 16.07 -7.49 -0.38
CA TYR A 122 14.92 -8.36 -0.58
C TYR A 122 15.23 -9.73 0.06
N TYR A 123 14.21 -10.44 0.51
CA TYR A 123 14.39 -11.69 1.24
C TYR A 123 13.18 -12.63 1.08
N THR A 124 13.39 -13.88 1.48
CA THR A 124 12.30 -14.82 1.69
C THR A 124 12.48 -15.50 3.04
N CYS A 125 11.38 -15.73 3.75
CA CYS A 125 11.39 -16.44 5.04
C CYS A 125 10.12 -17.27 5.22
N PRO A 126 10.21 -18.42 5.90
CA PRO A 126 9.03 -19.14 6.35
C PRO A 126 8.27 -18.29 7.38
N LEU A 127 6.96 -18.14 7.20
CA LEU A 127 6.07 -17.51 8.17
C LEU A 127 5.52 -18.56 9.13
N LEU A 128 5.02 -19.66 8.54
CA LEU A 128 4.41 -20.80 9.22
C LEU A 128 4.75 -22.08 8.44
N PRO A 129 4.51 -23.28 8.98
CA PRO A 129 4.67 -24.52 8.22
C PRO A 129 3.87 -24.50 6.91
N GLY A 130 4.58 -24.52 5.77
CA GLY A 130 3.97 -24.47 4.44
C GLY A 130 3.49 -23.09 3.97
N VAL A 131 3.85 -22.00 4.68
CA VAL A 131 3.52 -20.62 4.30
C VAL A 131 4.79 -19.76 4.32
N ARG A 132 5.01 -19.00 3.25
CA ARG A 132 6.26 -18.25 3.06
C ARG A 132 6.01 -16.86 2.53
N LEU A 133 6.79 -15.92 3.07
CA LEU A 133 6.88 -14.56 2.57
C LEU A 133 7.98 -14.47 1.52
N ILE A 134 7.67 -13.79 0.42
CA ILE A 134 8.62 -13.27 -0.55
C ILE A 134 8.52 -11.74 -0.47
N ALA A 135 9.54 -11.12 0.12
CA ALA A 135 9.61 -9.69 0.36
C ALA A 135 10.52 -9.05 -0.69
N LEU A 136 9.92 -8.28 -1.60
CA LEU A 136 10.57 -7.66 -2.75
C LEU A 136 10.86 -6.18 -2.49
N ASN A 137 12.01 -5.71 -2.97
CA ASN A 137 12.34 -4.30 -2.97
C ASN A 137 12.08 -3.69 -4.36
N SER A 138 11.14 -2.76 -4.42
CA SER A 138 10.82 -1.97 -5.61
C SER A 138 11.43 -0.56 -5.61
N ASN A 139 12.03 -0.12 -4.50
CA ASN A 139 12.70 1.17 -4.43
C ASN A 139 14.09 1.08 -5.09
N GLN A 140 14.21 1.70 -6.26
CA GLN A 140 15.42 1.75 -7.07
C GLN A 140 15.73 3.18 -7.50
N PHE A 141 16.94 3.39 -8.01
CA PHE A 141 17.41 4.70 -8.48
C PHE A 141 17.93 4.59 -9.91
N ASP A 142 17.58 5.54 -10.76
CA ASP A 142 18.15 5.66 -12.09
C ASP A 142 19.58 6.23 -12.06
N ALA A 143 20.22 6.32 -13.24
CA ALA A 143 21.58 6.82 -13.36
C ALA A 143 21.76 8.30 -12.94
N GLN A 144 20.66 9.04 -12.76
CA GLN A 144 20.66 10.43 -12.28
C GLN A 144 20.36 10.50 -10.77
N GLY A 145 20.21 9.36 -10.09
CA GLY A 145 19.86 9.29 -8.68
C GLY A 145 18.38 9.60 -8.42
N LYS A 146 17.54 9.63 -9.46
CA LYS A 146 16.09 9.78 -9.28
C LYS A 146 15.50 8.43 -8.91
N GLN A 147 14.66 8.46 -7.90
CA GLN A 147 13.92 7.30 -7.44
C GLN A 147 12.90 6.80 -8.48
N ILE A 148 12.83 5.49 -8.64
CA ILE A 148 11.93 4.77 -9.55
C ILE A 148 11.40 3.51 -8.85
N GLY A 149 10.18 3.10 -9.23
CA GLY A 149 9.59 1.84 -8.80
C GLY A 149 9.95 0.72 -9.77
N ARG A 150 11.02 -0.05 -9.51
CA ARG A 150 11.49 -1.10 -10.42
C ARG A 150 12.16 -2.25 -9.68
N MET A 151 12.18 -3.44 -10.26
CA MET A 151 13.06 -4.54 -9.85
C MET A 151 14.23 -4.70 -10.82
N ASP A 152 15.44 -4.86 -10.28
CA ASP A 152 16.63 -5.13 -11.09
C ASP A 152 16.68 -6.61 -11.56
N PRO A 153 17.48 -6.92 -12.60
CA PRO A 153 17.60 -8.29 -13.11
C PRO A 153 18.12 -9.32 -12.10
N ALA A 154 18.95 -8.91 -11.13
CA ALA A 154 19.49 -9.83 -10.14
C ALA A 154 18.40 -10.28 -9.15
N GLN A 155 17.52 -9.37 -8.74
CA GLN A 155 16.36 -9.67 -7.91
C GLN A 155 15.34 -10.53 -8.67
N LEU A 156 15.09 -10.28 -9.95
CA LEU A 156 14.20 -11.12 -10.77
C LEU A 156 14.74 -12.56 -10.92
N GLY A 157 16.04 -12.70 -11.21
CA GLY A 157 16.69 -14.02 -11.28
C GLY A 157 16.70 -14.75 -9.95
N TRP A 158 16.86 -14.03 -8.83
CA TRP A 158 16.70 -14.59 -7.49
C TRP A 158 15.26 -15.04 -7.23
N LEU A 159 14.26 -14.25 -7.64
CA LEU A 159 12.85 -14.58 -7.48
C LEU A 159 12.49 -15.87 -8.22
N GLU A 160 12.96 -16.05 -9.46
CA GLU A 160 12.77 -17.30 -10.22
C GLU A 160 13.26 -18.53 -9.44
N GLN A 161 14.41 -18.42 -8.77
CA GLN A 161 14.97 -19.50 -7.95
C GLN A 161 14.08 -19.79 -6.73
N VAL A 162 13.67 -18.74 -6.01
CA VAL A 162 12.78 -18.86 -4.84
C VAL A 162 11.44 -19.49 -5.21
N LEU A 163 10.82 -19.03 -6.30
CA LEU A 163 9.55 -19.57 -6.78
C LEU A 163 9.65 -21.05 -7.17
N THR A 164 10.80 -21.46 -7.73
CA THR A 164 11.05 -22.86 -8.09
C THR A 164 11.27 -23.72 -6.84
N GLU A 165 12.03 -23.22 -5.87
CA GLU A 165 12.41 -23.93 -4.65
C GLU A 165 11.20 -24.19 -3.74
N PHE A 166 10.30 -23.22 -3.59
CA PHE A 166 9.18 -23.26 -2.64
C PHE A 166 7.80 -23.39 -3.30
N ARG A 167 7.75 -23.98 -4.50
CA ARG A 167 6.52 -24.12 -5.31
C ARG A 167 5.36 -24.88 -4.65
N ASP A 168 5.63 -25.65 -3.60
CA ASP A 168 4.64 -26.45 -2.87
C ASP A 168 4.13 -25.74 -1.59
N GLU A 169 4.63 -24.54 -1.29
CA GLU A 169 4.20 -23.70 -0.16
C GLU A 169 3.17 -22.66 -0.62
N LEU A 170 2.35 -22.15 0.31
CA LEU A 170 1.57 -20.95 0.10
C LEU A 170 2.51 -19.74 0.10
N LEU A 171 2.63 -19.07 -1.04
CA LEU A 171 3.50 -17.91 -1.22
C LEU A 171 2.71 -16.61 -1.07
N LEU A 172 3.14 -15.77 -0.13
CA LEU A 172 2.69 -14.39 0.04
C LEU A 172 3.77 -13.45 -0.50
N VAL A 173 3.43 -12.58 -1.44
CA VAL A 173 4.38 -11.58 -1.99
C VAL A 173 4.10 -10.22 -1.35
N MET A 174 5.14 -9.54 -0.89
CA MET A 174 5.06 -8.18 -0.37
C MET A 174 5.99 -7.28 -1.18
N ILE A 175 5.46 -6.19 -1.74
CA ILE A 175 6.19 -5.22 -2.55
C ILE A 175 5.52 -3.84 -2.41
N HIS A 176 6.29 -2.76 -2.34
CA HIS A 176 5.72 -1.45 -2.03
C HIS A 176 4.86 -0.85 -3.16
N HIS A 177 5.37 -0.80 -4.39
CA HIS A 177 4.65 -0.27 -5.55
C HIS A 177 3.56 -1.24 -6.03
N ASN A 178 2.46 -0.73 -6.58
CA ASN A 178 1.38 -1.58 -7.11
C ASN A 178 1.86 -2.39 -8.32
N VAL A 179 1.38 -3.63 -8.41
CA VAL A 179 1.71 -4.55 -9.49
C VAL A 179 0.55 -4.65 -10.48
N LEU A 180 -0.69 -4.57 -9.99
CA LEU A 180 -1.90 -4.43 -10.79
C LEU A 180 -2.43 -2.99 -10.77
N GLU A 181 -3.25 -2.64 -11.76
CA GLU A 181 -3.99 -1.37 -11.72
C GLU A 181 -5.09 -1.47 -10.67
N HIS A 182 -5.06 -0.58 -9.69
CA HIS A 182 -6.13 -0.38 -8.69
C HIS A 182 -7.10 0.72 -9.10
N LEU A 183 -6.69 1.60 -10.03
CA LEU A 183 -7.52 2.67 -10.54
C LEU A 183 -7.64 2.58 -12.07
N PRO A 184 -8.79 2.97 -12.66
CA PRO A 184 -8.98 2.93 -14.11
C PRO A 184 -7.86 3.67 -14.88
N GLY A 185 -7.11 2.92 -15.68
CA GLY A 185 -6.06 3.45 -16.54
C GLY A 185 -4.80 3.92 -15.79
N GLN A 186 -4.58 3.43 -14.57
CA GLN A 186 -3.44 3.80 -13.72
C GLN A 186 -2.09 3.67 -14.44
N ALA A 187 -1.84 2.58 -15.18
CA ALA A 187 -0.55 2.38 -15.88
C ALA A 187 -0.40 3.27 -17.12
N SER A 188 -1.51 3.76 -17.69
CA SER A 188 -1.52 4.61 -18.88
C SER A 188 -1.48 6.12 -18.57
N SER A 189 -1.86 6.52 -17.35
CA SER A 189 -1.85 7.91 -16.89
C SER A 189 -0.47 8.31 -16.35
N PRO A 190 0.10 9.46 -16.75
CA PRO A 190 1.33 9.98 -16.15
C PRO A 190 1.26 10.13 -14.62
N MET A 191 0.07 10.43 -14.10
CA MET A 191 -0.17 10.60 -12.66
C MET A 191 -0.31 9.27 -11.94
N GLY A 192 -0.90 8.26 -12.59
CA GLY A 192 -1.09 6.92 -12.01
C GLY A 192 0.17 6.07 -12.07
N ARG A 193 0.94 6.17 -13.16
CA ARG A 193 2.10 5.31 -13.43
C ARG A 193 3.18 5.41 -12.35
N ARG A 194 3.32 6.54 -11.66
CA ARG A 194 4.31 6.71 -10.57
C ARG A 194 4.05 5.80 -9.37
N TYR A 195 2.83 5.27 -9.23
CA TYR A 195 2.46 4.34 -8.15
C TYR A 195 2.64 2.87 -8.55
N MET A 196 2.85 2.61 -9.85
CA MET A 196 3.02 1.27 -10.40
C MET A 196 4.49 0.87 -10.42
N LEU A 197 4.75 -0.43 -10.28
CA LEU A 197 6.05 -1.02 -10.61
C LEU A 197 6.26 -0.93 -12.13
N ASP A 198 7.35 -0.29 -12.57
CA ASP A 198 7.66 -0.04 -13.98
C ASP A 198 7.77 -1.32 -14.81
N ASN A 199 8.30 -2.40 -14.22
CA ASN A 199 8.38 -3.72 -14.83
C ASN A 199 7.41 -4.75 -14.21
N ALA A 200 6.22 -4.30 -13.77
CA ALA A 200 5.13 -5.17 -13.32
C ALA A 200 4.83 -6.35 -14.27
N PRO A 201 4.84 -6.20 -15.61
CA PRO A 201 4.59 -7.34 -16.51
C PRO A 201 5.59 -8.49 -16.35
N GLU A 202 6.86 -8.18 -16.07
CA GLU A 202 7.91 -9.19 -15.83
C GLU A 202 7.63 -9.95 -14.53
N LEU A 203 7.32 -9.23 -13.45
CA LEU A 203 6.95 -9.82 -12.16
C LEU A 203 5.70 -10.69 -12.28
N LEU A 204 4.61 -10.18 -12.87
CA LEU A 204 3.36 -10.91 -13.04
C LEU A 204 3.54 -12.19 -13.84
N GLN A 205 4.42 -12.20 -14.85
CA GLN A 205 4.72 -13.41 -15.61
C GLN A 205 5.32 -14.49 -14.70
N LEU A 206 6.31 -14.15 -13.88
CA LEU A 206 6.95 -15.06 -12.94
C LEU A 206 5.95 -15.60 -11.91
N LEU A 207 5.16 -14.71 -11.31
CA LEU A 207 4.18 -15.07 -10.28
C LEU A 207 3.10 -16.01 -10.83
N ARG A 208 2.58 -15.76 -12.04
CA ARG A 208 1.60 -16.64 -12.70
C ARG A 208 2.16 -18.01 -13.01
N GLN A 209 3.40 -18.09 -13.50
CA GLN A 209 4.05 -19.37 -13.80
C GLN A 209 4.25 -20.22 -12.54
N ALA A 210 4.47 -19.57 -11.40
CA ALA A 210 4.62 -20.21 -10.11
C ALA A 210 3.30 -20.45 -9.35
N GLY A 211 2.16 -19.98 -9.88
CA GLY A 211 0.85 -20.14 -9.23
C GLY A 211 0.68 -19.29 -7.96
N VAL A 212 1.45 -18.20 -7.82
CA VAL A 212 1.26 -17.23 -6.73
C VAL A 212 -0.05 -16.47 -6.95
N GLN A 213 -0.83 -16.29 -5.88
CA GLN A 213 -2.14 -15.64 -5.96
C GLN A 213 -2.26 -14.35 -5.14
N LEU A 214 -1.33 -14.08 -4.21
CA LEU A 214 -1.47 -13.00 -3.23
C LEU A 214 -0.25 -12.07 -3.24
N ILE A 215 -0.51 -10.80 -3.53
CA ILE A 215 0.45 -9.70 -3.44
C ILE A 215 -0.10 -8.66 -2.46
N PHE A 216 0.74 -8.12 -1.59
CA PHE A 216 0.43 -7.05 -0.65
C PHE A 216 1.25 -5.81 -0.98
N THR A 217 0.55 -4.70 -1.27
CA THR A 217 1.14 -3.43 -1.71
C THR A 217 0.67 -2.23 -0.89
N GLY A 218 1.32 -1.08 -1.11
CA GLY A 218 1.03 0.20 -0.48
C GLY A 218 1.12 1.34 -1.50
N HIS A 219 1.78 2.45 -1.13
CA HIS A 219 2.22 3.57 -2.00
C HIS A 219 1.11 4.45 -2.60
N LEU A 220 0.03 3.85 -3.08
CA LEU A 220 -1.11 4.55 -3.68
C LEU A 220 -1.94 5.31 -2.65
N HIS A 221 -1.85 4.90 -1.37
CA HIS A 221 -2.62 5.45 -0.25
C HIS A 221 -4.13 5.27 -0.43
N VAL A 222 -4.53 4.21 -1.13
CA VAL A 222 -5.93 3.83 -1.38
C VAL A 222 -6.17 2.44 -0.82
N GLN A 223 -7.35 2.22 -0.27
CA GLN A 223 -7.81 0.89 0.14
C GLN A 223 -8.49 0.22 -1.06
N ASP A 224 -7.85 -0.77 -1.68
CA ASP A 224 -8.41 -1.46 -2.86
C ASP A 224 -7.91 -2.91 -2.98
N ILE A 225 -8.69 -3.77 -3.66
CA ILE A 225 -8.24 -5.10 -4.07
C ILE A 225 -8.42 -5.28 -5.57
N ALA A 226 -7.30 -5.31 -6.29
CA ALA A 226 -7.28 -5.57 -7.72
C ALA A 226 -7.14 -7.07 -8.00
N TYR A 227 -7.77 -7.55 -9.08
CA TYR A 227 -7.68 -8.94 -9.52
C TYR A 227 -7.37 -9.04 -11.00
N GLN A 228 -6.36 -9.85 -11.35
CA GLN A 228 -6.06 -10.17 -12.74
C GLN A 228 -5.48 -11.58 -12.89
N GLN A 229 -6.18 -12.44 -13.62
CA GLN A 229 -5.70 -13.77 -14.05
C GLN A 229 -5.19 -14.64 -12.88
N GLY A 230 -5.98 -14.77 -11.82
CA GLY A 230 -5.65 -15.59 -10.65
C GLY A 230 -4.77 -14.90 -9.60
N ILE A 231 -4.37 -13.64 -9.82
CA ILE A 231 -3.59 -12.87 -8.85
C ILE A 231 -4.47 -11.76 -8.27
N TYR A 232 -4.46 -11.68 -6.94
CA TYR A 232 -4.94 -10.56 -6.17
C TYR A 232 -3.77 -9.67 -5.76
N ASP A 233 -3.86 -8.38 -6.09
CA ASP A 233 -3.03 -7.32 -5.51
C ASP A 233 -3.88 -6.60 -4.46
N ILE A 234 -3.46 -6.70 -3.20
CA ILE A 234 -4.17 -6.18 -2.04
C ILE A 234 -3.40 -4.95 -1.59
N THR A 235 -3.85 -3.76 -2.03
CA THR A 235 -3.27 -2.50 -1.59
C THR A 235 -3.93 -2.05 -0.30
N THR A 236 -3.13 -1.63 0.66
CA THR A 236 -3.60 -1.10 1.94
C THR A 236 -3.36 0.41 1.96
N GLY A 237 -4.39 1.17 2.32
CA GLY A 237 -4.29 2.63 2.40
C GLY A 237 -3.30 3.09 3.48
N SER A 238 -2.93 4.36 3.39
CA SER A 238 -1.88 4.94 4.24
C SER A 238 -2.39 5.23 5.65
N LEU A 239 -1.57 4.91 6.65
CA LEU A 239 -1.87 5.19 8.06
C LEU A 239 -2.07 6.69 8.34
N VAL A 240 -1.39 7.57 7.60
CA VAL A 240 -1.37 9.03 7.86
C VAL A 240 -2.29 9.82 6.94
N THR A 241 -3.11 9.16 6.14
CA THR A 241 -4.12 9.79 5.27
C THR A 241 -5.48 9.19 5.56
N TYR A 242 -6.56 9.96 5.37
CA TYR A 242 -7.91 9.43 5.45
C TYR A 242 -8.07 8.15 4.61
N PRO A 243 -8.73 7.09 5.13
CA PRO A 243 -9.40 7.01 6.44
C PRO A 243 -8.54 6.39 7.56
N HIS A 244 -7.22 6.43 7.46
CA HIS A 244 -6.27 5.79 8.39
C HIS A 244 -6.49 4.28 8.54
N PRO A 245 -6.53 3.51 7.42
CA PRO A 245 -6.95 2.13 7.44
C PRO A 245 -5.81 1.18 7.84
N TYR A 246 -6.20 -0.03 8.25
CA TYR A 246 -5.36 -1.21 8.31
C TYR A 246 -6.21 -2.45 8.02
N ARG A 247 -5.57 -3.56 7.66
CA ARG A 247 -6.27 -4.82 7.32
C ARG A 247 -5.98 -5.90 8.35
N ILE A 248 -6.99 -6.68 8.69
CA ILE A 248 -6.89 -7.95 9.40
C ILE A 248 -7.31 -9.05 8.41
N LEU A 249 -6.47 -10.07 8.27
CA LEU A 249 -6.67 -11.12 7.29
C LEU A 249 -6.68 -12.48 8.00
N GLN A 250 -7.64 -13.32 7.62
CA GLN A 250 -7.77 -14.68 8.11
C GLN A 250 -7.70 -15.64 6.93
N PHE A 251 -6.62 -16.42 6.89
CA PHE A 251 -6.51 -17.55 5.97
C PHE A 251 -7.12 -18.79 6.61
N ARG A 252 -7.91 -19.56 5.85
CA ARG A 252 -8.44 -20.86 6.30
C ARG A 252 -8.51 -21.86 5.15
N THR A 253 -8.24 -23.13 5.44
CA THR A 253 -8.66 -24.26 4.61
C THR A 253 -10.01 -24.76 5.09
N ASP A 254 -11.00 -24.84 4.19
CA ASP A 254 -12.30 -25.41 4.50
C ASP A 254 -12.32 -26.96 4.48
N ASP A 255 -13.46 -27.56 4.84
CA ASP A 255 -13.64 -29.01 4.90
C ASP A 255 -13.49 -29.71 3.53
N ARG A 256 -13.51 -28.95 2.43
CA ARG A 256 -13.30 -29.45 1.06
C ARG A 256 -11.86 -29.27 0.59
N GLY A 257 -10.98 -28.74 1.45
CA GLY A 257 -9.60 -28.45 1.12
C GLY A 257 -9.40 -27.14 0.35
N GLN A 258 -10.43 -26.30 0.21
CA GLN A 258 -10.32 -25.03 -0.49
C GLN A 258 -9.73 -23.96 0.43
N HIS A 259 -8.90 -23.08 -0.14
CA HIS A 259 -8.25 -22.02 0.58
C HIS A 259 -9.05 -20.72 0.48
N TRP A 260 -9.31 -20.10 1.62
CA TRP A 260 -10.05 -18.85 1.72
C TRP A 260 -9.21 -17.80 2.44
N LEU A 261 -9.20 -16.59 1.90
CA LEU A 261 -8.66 -15.41 2.55
C LEU A 261 -9.80 -14.44 2.85
N GLN A 262 -10.18 -14.33 4.12
CA GLN A 262 -11.10 -13.31 4.59
C GLN A 262 -10.29 -12.06 4.92
N ILE A 263 -10.74 -10.91 4.43
CA ILE A 263 -10.11 -9.62 4.60
C ILE A 263 -11.12 -8.69 5.23
N GLU A 264 -10.73 -8.08 6.35
CA GLU A 264 -11.51 -7.08 7.05
C GLU A 264 -10.63 -5.83 7.22
N SER A 265 -11.18 -4.69 6.83
CA SER A 265 -10.51 -3.41 6.96
C SER A 265 -11.10 -2.66 8.14
N ASP A 266 -10.23 -1.98 8.86
CA ASP A 266 -10.60 -1.19 10.02
C ASP A 266 -9.77 0.10 10.05
N ARG A 267 -10.14 1.03 10.93
CA ARG A 267 -9.73 2.43 10.81
C ARG A 267 -9.44 3.03 12.17
N VAL A 268 -8.50 3.97 12.22
CA VAL A 268 -8.32 4.80 13.41
C VAL A 268 -9.40 5.87 13.43
N GLU A 269 -10.48 5.63 14.16
CA GLU A 269 -11.63 6.55 14.22
C GLU A 269 -11.32 7.86 14.98
N ARG A 270 -10.48 7.77 16.02
CA ARG A 270 -10.16 8.89 16.92
C ARG A 270 -8.79 8.71 17.57
N LEU A 271 -8.17 9.82 17.95
CA LEU A 271 -6.95 9.84 18.77
C LEU A 271 -7.10 10.85 19.92
N PRO A 272 -6.35 10.69 21.02
CA PRO A 272 -6.21 11.76 22.02
C PRO A 272 -5.67 13.00 21.28
N GLU A 273 -6.41 14.11 21.30
CA GLU A 273 -6.18 15.36 20.52
C GLU A 273 -6.80 15.43 19.11
N TRP A 274 -7.36 14.35 18.59
CA TRP A 274 -8.06 14.30 17.30
C TRP A 274 -9.44 13.65 17.42
N ASP A 275 -10.35 14.30 18.15
CA ASP A 275 -11.72 13.79 18.38
C ASP A 275 -12.53 13.64 17.09
N THR A 276 -12.24 14.48 16.09
CA THR A 276 -12.86 14.47 14.75
C THR A 276 -11.87 14.02 13.67
N LEU A 277 -10.97 13.08 14.00
CA LEU A 277 -9.86 12.67 13.11
C LEU A 277 -10.33 12.38 11.67
N GLN A 278 -11.34 11.52 11.51
CA GLN A 278 -11.87 11.14 10.19
C GLN A 278 -12.35 12.36 9.39
N GLN A 279 -13.20 13.20 9.98
CA GLN A 279 -13.71 14.40 9.31
C GLN A 279 -12.58 15.40 9.00
N THR A 280 -11.66 15.61 9.94
CA THR A 280 -10.54 16.55 9.80
C THR A 280 -9.59 16.11 8.69
N SER A 281 -9.28 14.81 8.63
CA SER A 281 -8.42 14.21 7.61
C SER A 281 -9.08 14.26 6.23
N ARG A 282 -10.38 13.95 6.14
CA ARG A 282 -11.16 14.05 4.89
C ARG A 282 -11.22 15.50 4.38
N ASP A 283 -11.47 16.46 5.27
CA ASP A 283 -11.45 17.89 4.93
C ASP A 283 -10.07 18.36 4.49
N LEU A 284 -8.99 17.88 5.13
CA LEU A 284 -7.62 18.24 4.78
C LEU A 284 -7.24 17.77 3.36
N ILE A 285 -7.63 16.55 2.98
CA ILE A 285 -7.48 16.06 1.60
C ILE A 285 -8.31 16.93 0.66
N GLY A 286 -9.55 17.23 1.04
CA GLY A 286 -10.46 18.02 0.22
C GLY A 286 -9.98 19.45 -0.04
N ASP A 287 -9.51 20.14 0.99
CA ASP A 287 -9.03 21.52 0.89
C ASP A 287 -7.76 21.64 0.04
N ARG A 288 -7.03 20.53 -0.13
CA ARG A 288 -5.79 20.45 -0.91
C ARG A 288 -5.97 19.75 -2.25
N SER A 289 -7.17 19.27 -2.60
CA SER A 289 -7.38 18.46 -3.80
C SER A 289 -7.40 19.26 -5.10
N LEU A 290 -7.67 20.57 -5.05
CA LEU A 290 -7.88 21.41 -6.23
C LEU A 290 -6.77 21.29 -7.30
N PRO A 291 -5.45 21.40 -6.98
CA PRO A 291 -4.40 21.26 -7.99
C PRO A 291 -4.42 19.88 -8.67
N PHE A 292 -4.68 18.83 -7.89
CA PHE A 292 -4.74 17.45 -8.38
C PHE A 292 -5.99 17.22 -9.25
N MET A 293 -7.16 17.73 -8.85
CA MET A 293 -8.40 17.67 -9.63
C MET A 293 -8.29 18.43 -10.95
N LEU A 294 -7.62 19.59 -10.96
CA LEU A 294 -7.34 20.34 -12.19
C LEU A 294 -6.45 19.54 -13.14
N GLN A 295 -5.45 18.83 -12.63
CA GLN A 295 -4.63 17.94 -13.46
C GLN A 295 -5.45 16.80 -14.05
N LEU A 296 -6.29 16.11 -13.26
CA LEU A 296 -7.15 15.03 -13.75
C LEU A 296 -8.11 15.50 -14.86
N LEU A 297 -8.71 16.69 -14.71
CA LEU A 297 -9.63 17.24 -15.71
C LEU A 297 -8.93 17.69 -16.99
N THR A 298 -7.74 18.28 -16.89
CA THR A 298 -7.02 18.87 -18.04
C THR A 298 -6.12 17.89 -18.79
N GLN A 299 -5.83 16.72 -18.22
CA GLN A 299 -5.03 15.68 -18.84
C GLN A 299 -5.91 14.60 -19.51
N PRO A 300 -5.34 13.77 -20.40
CA PRO A 300 -6.03 12.60 -20.91
C PRO A 300 -6.57 11.70 -19.77
N PRO A 301 -7.76 11.10 -19.92
CA PRO A 301 -8.57 11.07 -21.14
C PRO A 301 -9.55 12.25 -21.30
N LEU A 302 -9.71 13.12 -20.31
CA LEU A 302 -10.74 14.17 -20.31
C LEU A 302 -10.36 15.41 -21.11
N CYS A 303 -9.12 15.88 -20.98
CA CYS A 303 -8.56 17.00 -21.75
C CYS A 303 -9.43 18.28 -21.73
N PHE A 304 -10.07 18.62 -20.61
CA PHE A 304 -10.87 19.84 -20.50
C PHE A 304 -10.00 21.10 -20.67
N PRO A 305 -10.47 22.14 -21.35
CA PRO A 305 -9.84 23.46 -21.31
C PRO A 305 -9.73 23.96 -19.87
N LYS A 306 -8.61 24.59 -19.51
CA LYS A 306 -8.36 25.05 -18.13
C LYS A 306 -9.52 25.88 -17.52
N PRO A 307 -10.13 26.86 -18.23
CA PRO A 307 -11.25 27.62 -17.67
C PRO A 307 -12.48 26.76 -17.36
N GLU A 308 -12.71 25.69 -18.12
CA GLU A 308 -13.80 24.75 -17.85
C GLU A 308 -13.45 23.84 -16.67
N ALA A 309 -12.21 23.35 -16.61
CA ALA A 309 -11.73 22.55 -15.48
C ALA A 309 -11.81 23.31 -14.14
N GLU A 310 -11.55 24.63 -14.13
CA GLU A 310 -11.67 25.48 -12.95
C GLU A 310 -13.11 25.59 -12.42
N VAL A 311 -14.12 25.41 -13.27
CA VAL A 311 -15.53 25.34 -12.85
C VAL A 311 -15.86 24.00 -12.19
N TRP A 312 -15.35 22.89 -12.74
CA TRP A 312 -15.72 21.55 -12.29
C TRP A 312 -14.87 21.03 -11.13
N ALA A 313 -13.60 21.39 -11.04
CA ALA A 313 -12.67 20.86 -10.03
C ALA A 313 -13.16 21.02 -8.57
N PRO A 314 -13.81 22.13 -8.16
CA PRO A 314 -14.35 22.26 -6.80
C PRO A 314 -15.42 21.22 -6.45
N HIS A 315 -16.16 20.69 -7.45
CA HIS A 315 -17.18 19.66 -7.24
C HIS A 315 -16.57 18.28 -6.94
N LEU A 316 -15.27 18.11 -7.19
CA LEU A 316 -14.52 16.89 -6.91
C LEU A 316 -13.74 16.99 -5.60
N ARG A 317 -14.08 17.94 -4.71
CA ARG A 317 -13.36 18.21 -3.46
C ARG A 317 -12.99 16.92 -2.72
N TYR A 318 -13.95 16.02 -2.51
CA TYR A 318 -13.74 14.78 -1.77
C TYR A 318 -13.43 13.55 -2.62
N PHE A 319 -13.35 13.67 -3.95
CA PHE A 319 -13.24 12.53 -4.86
C PHE A 319 -12.09 11.58 -4.48
N TRP A 320 -10.90 12.11 -4.20
CA TRP A 320 -9.76 11.28 -3.79
C TRP A 320 -9.91 10.67 -2.40
N ALA A 321 -10.51 11.40 -1.45
CA ALA A 321 -10.75 10.87 -0.11
C ALA A 321 -11.75 9.71 -0.15
N ASP A 322 -12.77 9.82 -0.99
CA ASP A 322 -13.77 8.79 -1.19
C ASP A 322 -13.16 7.56 -1.89
N ILE A 323 -12.28 7.73 -2.90
CA ILE A 323 -11.49 6.62 -3.46
C ILE A 323 -10.66 5.95 -2.36
N ALA A 324 -9.92 6.73 -1.57
CA ALA A 324 -9.03 6.19 -0.54
C ALA A 324 -9.76 5.41 0.56
N ASP A 325 -11.06 5.69 0.74
CA ASP A 325 -11.96 4.98 1.65
C ASP A 325 -12.18 3.51 1.26
N GLY A 326 -12.03 3.18 -0.03
CA GLY A 326 -12.45 1.93 -0.64
C GLY A 326 -13.98 1.84 -0.78
N ASP A 327 -14.45 1.00 -1.70
CA ASP A 327 -15.89 0.71 -1.90
C ASP A 327 -16.76 1.94 -2.24
N ALA A 328 -16.16 3.00 -2.81
CA ALA A 328 -16.83 4.26 -3.08
C ALA A 328 -17.95 4.14 -4.12
N ILE A 329 -19.05 4.86 -3.92
CA ILE A 329 -20.10 5.00 -4.94
C ILE A 329 -20.13 6.47 -5.38
N PHE A 330 -19.89 6.68 -6.67
CA PHE A 330 -19.89 8.00 -7.26
C PHE A 330 -21.16 8.28 -8.05
N ASP A 331 -21.74 9.46 -7.84
CA ASP A 331 -22.80 10.01 -8.68
C ASP A 331 -22.44 11.46 -9.06
N PHE A 332 -22.08 11.63 -10.33
CA PHE A 332 -21.73 12.93 -10.90
C PHE A 332 -22.76 13.35 -11.95
N ALA A 333 -24.06 13.20 -11.66
CA ALA A 333 -25.16 13.54 -12.58
C ALA A 333 -25.11 14.97 -13.17
N HIS A 334 -24.45 15.91 -12.48
CA HIS A 334 -24.29 17.30 -12.90
C HIS A 334 -23.11 17.52 -13.86
N PHE A 335 -22.20 16.54 -14.02
CA PHE A 335 -21.06 16.63 -14.93
C PHE A 335 -21.46 16.32 -16.38
N PRO A 336 -20.68 16.83 -17.37
CA PRO A 336 -20.82 16.41 -18.76
C PRO A 336 -20.70 14.88 -18.89
N PRO A 337 -21.49 14.20 -19.76
CA PRO A 337 -21.54 12.74 -19.81
C PRO A 337 -20.18 12.02 -19.94
N PRO A 338 -19.19 12.52 -20.69
CA PRO A 338 -17.86 11.91 -20.73
C PRO A 338 -17.13 11.96 -19.38
N ALA A 339 -17.16 13.10 -18.69
CA ALA A 339 -16.51 13.26 -17.39
C ALA A 339 -17.26 12.50 -16.29
N ARG A 340 -18.59 12.51 -16.32
CA ARG A 340 -19.42 11.69 -15.45
C ARG A 340 -19.00 10.22 -15.51
N ARG A 341 -19.00 9.61 -16.71
CA ARG A 341 -18.61 8.20 -16.89
C ARG A 341 -17.18 7.91 -16.43
N TYR A 342 -16.27 8.86 -16.64
CA TYR A 342 -14.89 8.72 -16.19
C TYR A 342 -14.77 8.68 -14.67
N PHE A 343 -15.42 9.60 -13.94
CA PHE A 343 -15.32 9.59 -12.48
C PHE A 343 -16.14 8.46 -11.85
N GLU A 344 -17.28 8.11 -12.43
CA GLU A 344 -18.09 6.96 -11.98
C GLU A 344 -17.36 5.61 -12.15
N SER A 345 -16.40 5.50 -13.08
CA SER A 345 -15.62 4.26 -13.24
C SER A 345 -14.60 4.01 -12.11
N PHE A 346 -14.36 4.98 -11.23
CA PHE A 346 -13.53 4.80 -10.02
C PHE A 346 -14.35 4.24 -8.85
N GLY A 347 -15.66 4.09 -9.01
CA GLY A 347 -16.52 3.53 -7.98
C GLY A 347 -16.43 2.01 -7.92
N ALA A 348 -17.01 1.46 -6.87
CA ALA A 348 -17.15 0.03 -6.59
C ALA A 348 -18.15 -0.64 -7.55
N ILE A 349 -17.83 -0.64 -8.84
CA ILE A 349 -18.64 -1.20 -9.92
C ILE A 349 -17.79 -2.21 -10.68
N ASP A 350 -18.26 -3.45 -10.78
CA ASP A 350 -17.59 -4.50 -11.54
C ASP A 350 -17.68 -4.28 -13.07
N ALA A 351 -17.01 -5.15 -13.82
CA ALA A 351 -16.99 -5.10 -15.28
C ALA A 351 -18.38 -5.27 -15.93
N ASP A 352 -19.35 -5.84 -15.21
CA ASP A 352 -20.73 -6.06 -15.67
C ASP A 352 -21.66 -4.90 -15.26
N GLY A 353 -21.16 -3.92 -14.51
CA GLY A 353 -21.92 -2.75 -14.08
C GLY A 353 -22.66 -2.92 -12.75
N HIS A 354 -22.35 -3.96 -11.96
CA HIS A 354 -22.94 -4.18 -10.64
C HIS A 354 -22.06 -3.65 -9.50
N LEU A 355 -22.68 -3.33 -8.37
CA LEU A 355 -21.94 -2.94 -7.16
C LEU A 355 -21.05 -4.09 -6.67
N SER A 356 -19.77 -3.78 -6.44
CA SER A 356 -18.74 -4.74 -6.03
C SER A 356 -17.96 -4.18 -4.86
N PHE A 357 -18.44 -4.43 -3.64
CA PHE A 357 -17.80 -3.98 -2.41
C PHE A 357 -16.73 -4.96 -1.94
N ILE A 358 -15.59 -4.97 -2.63
CA ILE A 358 -14.51 -5.93 -2.37
C ILE A 358 -13.36 -5.32 -1.56
N ASP A 359 -13.32 -4.01 -1.38
CA ASP A 359 -12.12 -3.33 -0.88
C ASP A 359 -11.99 -3.43 0.64
N ASN A 360 -13.09 -3.27 1.38
CA ASN A 360 -13.03 -3.23 2.84
C ASN A 360 -13.33 -4.59 3.49
N TYR A 361 -14.31 -5.33 2.97
CA TYR A 361 -14.78 -6.60 3.56
C TYR A 361 -15.05 -7.63 2.47
N VAL A 362 -14.17 -8.62 2.35
CA VAL A 362 -14.30 -9.65 1.30
C VAL A 362 -13.80 -11.01 1.77
N SER A 363 -14.35 -12.08 1.19
CA SER A 363 -13.83 -13.44 1.31
C SER A 363 -13.42 -13.95 -0.07
N LEU A 364 -12.12 -14.08 -0.28
CA LEU A 364 -11.54 -14.55 -1.53
C LEU A 364 -11.36 -16.07 -1.49
N LEU A 365 -11.83 -16.74 -2.53
CA LEU A 365 -11.52 -18.14 -2.77
C LEU A 365 -10.23 -18.22 -3.59
N LEU A 366 -9.23 -18.90 -3.07
CA LEU A 366 -7.94 -19.12 -3.75
C LEU A 366 -7.97 -20.49 -4.40
N THR A 367 -7.57 -20.56 -5.67
CA THR A 367 -7.75 -21.73 -6.55
C THR A 367 -6.46 -22.40 -6.94
#